data_AF-B8FQP9-F1
#
_entry.id   AF-B8FQP9-F1
#
_cell.length_a   1.000
_cell.length_b   1.000
_cell.length_c   1.000
_cell.angle_alpha   90.00
_cell.angle_beta   90.00
_cell.angle_gamma   90.00
#
_symmetry.space_group_name_H-M   'P 1'
#
loop_
_entity.id
_entity.type
_entity.pdbx_description
1 polymer ?
#
loop_
_entity_poly.entity_id
_entity_poly.type
_entity_poly.pdbx_seq_one_letter_code
_entity_poly.pdbx_strand_id
1 'polypeptide(L)'
;MTGSDQSAPTYFDDMKLTSSHKRMLWLAAICYMFDQMDVGTFAYAAPVLVKTWGLTMEQIAQVNSYGFVGMFLGAIFGGWIADKIGRKKTIILCVAIFSLGSLGNALAFNFHTLAITRFFTGLGVIGMLVVAMVYIAEMMPSEHRGRYQALTMACGTIAIPVGAAFARWVVPLSTESWRYIFVLGGTSILLLPFCFIVFKESPRWLVSKGRITEAEKVIREITGREVDLSSEVPEKIKKSSSLSTLKLILSKEYLKRTIILVIITDGVVLGAQMLGGFYPAILQEYAGFQLTLVLSIMALSWWGIPFGDLSASLVSDKGGRKGPLALFSIINGMTFVVCGFFPTPAVIIAAVFLSRVFGGGSVSILYTYLAESYPTHIRSTAVGLIMGQVRILSAVIVLIVPPILATYGWLGVHLVNAGIIIVTAIVALIFGQKTSKRTLEEINKAPG
;
A
#
# COMPACT_ATOMS: atom_id res chain seq x y z
N MET A 1 -46.61 -9.15 -16.02
CA MET A 1 -45.75 -8.01 -16.43
C MET A 1 -44.48 -8.10 -15.61
N THR A 2 -43.40 -8.45 -16.28
CA THR A 2 -42.11 -8.88 -15.74
C THR A 2 -41.38 -7.73 -15.06
N GLY A 3 -41.06 -7.90 -13.77
CA GLY A 3 -40.16 -7.01 -13.06
C GLY A 3 -38.81 -6.98 -13.76
N SER A 4 -38.44 -5.81 -14.28
CA SER A 4 -37.10 -5.55 -14.78
C SER A 4 -36.14 -5.72 -13.62
N ASP A 5 -35.33 -6.76 -13.69
CA ASP A 5 -34.12 -6.93 -12.89
C ASP A 5 -33.27 -5.67 -13.09
N GLN A 6 -33.32 -4.73 -12.13
CA GLN A 6 -32.53 -3.50 -12.18
C GLN A 6 -31.07 -3.88 -11.92
N SER A 7 -30.41 -4.33 -13.00
CA SER A 7 -28.96 -4.42 -13.11
C SER A 7 -28.38 -3.10 -12.63
N ALA A 8 -27.41 -3.16 -11.72
CA ALA A 8 -26.73 -1.97 -11.27
C ALA A 8 -26.10 -1.23 -12.49
N PRO A 9 -25.92 0.09 -12.43
CA PRO A 9 -25.47 0.87 -13.57
C PRO A 9 -24.05 0.45 -13.98
N THR A 10 -23.92 -0.28 -15.09
CA THR A 10 -22.63 -0.77 -15.62
C THR A 10 -21.94 0.23 -16.55
N TYR A 11 -22.13 1.53 -16.34
CA TYR A 11 -21.64 2.56 -17.27
C TYR A 11 -20.10 2.61 -17.41
N PHE A 12 -19.35 2.02 -16.45
CA PHE A 12 -17.89 1.96 -16.48
C PHE A 12 -17.32 0.54 -16.59
N ASP A 13 -18.14 -0.49 -16.40
CA ASP A 13 -17.65 -1.86 -16.24
C ASP A 13 -17.61 -2.66 -17.57
N ASP A 14 -18.38 -2.25 -18.58
CA ASP A 14 -18.41 -2.87 -19.92
C ASP A 14 -17.37 -2.29 -20.91
N MET A 15 -16.35 -1.62 -20.41
CA MET A 15 -15.46 -0.79 -21.22
C MET A 15 -14.13 -1.46 -21.55
N LYS A 16 -13.70 -1.35 -22.81
CA LYS A 16 -12.36 -1.77 -23.25
C LYS A 16 -11.29 -0.78 -22.75
N LEU A 17 -10.11 -1.30 -22.41
CA LEU A 17 -8.98 -0.46 -22.04
C LEU A 17 -8.54 0.47 -23.19
N THR A 18 -8.43 1.76 -22.88
CA THR A 18 -7.94 2.78 -23.81
C THR A 18 -6.52 3.23 -23.47
N SER A 19 -5.87 3.94 -24.39
CA SER A 19 -4.54 4.53 -24.16
C SER A 19 -4.53 5.52 -23.00
N SER A 20 -5.64 6.22 -22.75
CA SER A 20 -5.81 7.12 -21.59
C SER A 20 -5.70 6.35 -20.28
N HIS A 21 -6.32 5.17 -20.18
CA HIS A 21 -6.19 4.31 -19.00
C HIS A 21 -4.73 3.94 -18.74
N LYS A 22 -4.03 3.49 -19.79
CA LYS A 22 -2.61 3.10 -19.70
C LYS A 22 -1.72 4.26 -19.25
N ARG A 23 -1.94 5.47 -19.78
CA ARG A 23 -1.17 6.67 -19.38
C ARG A 23 -1.35 7.01 -17.90
N MET A 24 -2.60 6.95 -17.39
CA MET A 24 -2.86 7.18 -15.97
C MET A 24 -2.21 6.10 -15.09
N LEU A 25 -2.29 4.82 -15.48
CA LEU A 25 -1.68 3.72 -14.73
C LEU A 25 -0.15 3.84 -14.69
N TRP A 26 0.48 4.19 -15.80
CA TRP A 26 1.93 4.42 -15.86
C TRP A 26 2.35 5.59 -14.97
N LEU A 27 1.61 6.69 -15.01
CA LEU A 27 1.93 7.83 -14.14
C LEU A 27 1.72 7.51 -12.65
N ALA A 28 0.66 6.77 -12.31
CA ALA A 28 0.44 6.29 -10.95
C ALA A 28 1.57 5.35 -10.49
N ALA A 29 2.06 4.48 -11.38
CA ALA A 29 3.19 3.60 -11.11
C ALA A 29 4.48 4.38 -10.85
N ILE A 30 4.76 5.43 -11.63
CA ILE A 30 5.92 6.29 -11.41
C ILE A 30 5.80 7.04 -10.08
N CYS A 31 4.62 7.59 -9.76
CA CYS A 31 4.39 8.21 -8.44
C CYS A 31 4.64 7.23 -7.30
N TYR A 32 4.14 6.01 -7.43
CA TYR A 32 4.34 4.93 -6.47
C TYR A 32 5.80 4.45 -6.40
N MET A 33 6.56 4.56 -7.48
CA MET A 33 8.00 4.28 -7.51
C MET A 33 8.77 5.24 -6.59
N PHE A 34 8.50 6.55 -6.70
CA PHE A 34 9.14 7.54 -5.82
C PHE A 34 8.73 7.38 -4.36
N ASP A 35 7.45 7.09 -4.12
CA ASP A 35 6.90 6.77 -2.81
C ASP A 35 7.63 5.59 -2.14
N GLN A 36 7.73 4.47 -2.83
CA GLN A 36 8.40 3.27 -2.33
C GLN A 36 9.89 3.47 -2.13
N MET A 37 10.52 4.33 -2.93
CA MET A 37 11.91 4.72 -2.71
C MET A 37 12.05 5.49 -1.40
N ASP A 38 11.21 6.51 -1.17
CA ASP A 38 11.24 7.40 0.00
C ASP A 38 11.12 6.64 1.32
N VAL A 39 10.25 5.61 1.40
CA VAL A 39 10.05 4.78 2.60
C VAL A 39 11.36 4.19 3.13
N GLY A 40 12.26 3.76 2.26
CA GLY A 40 13.53 3.13 2.66
C GLY A 40 14.67 4.12 2.94
N THR A 41 14.55 5.36 2.50
CA THR A 41 15.68 6.31 2.46
C THR A 41 16.27 6.62 3.83
N PHE A 42 15.44 6.73 4.88
CA PHE A 42 15.92 7.06 6.22
C PHE A 42 16.81 5.94 6.80
N ALA A 43 16.46 4.68 6.54
CA ALA A 43 17.22 3.54 7.03
C ALA A 43 18.67 3.54 6.49
N TYR A 44 18.88 4.08 5.28
CA TYR A 44 20.22 4.21 4.69
C TYR A 44 21.00 5.42 5.21
N ALA A 45 20.31 6.51 5.57
CA ALA A 45 20.96 7.71 6.11
C ALA A 45 21.30 7.58 7.62
N ALA A 46 20.53 6.81 8.37
CA ALA A 46 20.64 6.72 9.82
C ALA A 46 22.06 6.38 10.34
N PRO A 47 22.79 5.38 9.80
CA PRO A 47 24.14 5.08 10.27
C PRO A 47 25.13 6.24 10.09
N VAL A 48 24.98 7.02 9.02
CA VAL A 48 25.83 8.19 8.76
C VAL A 48 25.51 9.30 9.75
N LEU A 49 24.24 9.57 10.01
CA LEU A 49 23.81 10.61 10.95
C LEU A 49 24.27 10.32 12.39
N VAL A 50 24.33 9.05 12.79
CA VAL A 50 24.90 8.65 14.08
C VAL A 50 26.38 9.00 14.14
N LYS A 51 27.12 8.73 13.06
CA LYS A 51 28.57 9.00 12.98
C LYS A 51 28.91 10.48 12.85
N THR A 52 28.14 11.25 12.07
CA THR A 52 28.45 12.65 11.73
C THR A 52 27.79 13.66 12.67
N TRP A 53 26.53 13.44 13.03
CA TRP A 53 25.77 14.35 13.91
C TRP A 53 25.76 13.88 15.37
N GLY A 54 26.29 12.69 15.66
CA GLY A 54 26.30 12.14 17.01
C GLY A 54 24.91 11.78 17.55
N LEU A 55 23.94 11.52 16.65
CA LEU A 55 22.59 11.19 17.08
C LEU A 55 22.57 9.87 17.86
N THR A 56 21.82 9.85 18.96
CA THR A 56 21.61 8.62 19.74
C THR A 56 20.68 7.67 19.00
N MET A 57 20.72 6.37 19.34
CA MET A 57 19.76 5.39 18.80
C MET A 57 18.31 5.77 19.14
N GLU A 58 18.08 6.38 20.29
CA GLU A 58 16.78 6.91 20.69
C GLU A 58 16.30 8.01 19.75
N GLN A 59 17.17 8.96 19.38
CA GLN A 59 16.84 10.01 18.41
C GLN A 59 16.54 9.43 17.03
N ILE A 60 17.31 8.44 16.55
CA ILE A 60 17.01 7.76 15.28
C ILE A 60 15.64 7.09 15.33
N ALA A 61 15.32 6.40 16.44
CA ALA A 61 14.02 5.78 16.64
C ALA A 61 12.90 6.84 16.64
N GLN A 62 13.07 7.97 17.33
CA GLN A 62 12.11 9.07 17.35
C GLN A 62 11.83 9.63 15.95
N VAL A 63 12.87 9.88 15.14
CA VAL A 63 12.71 10.36 13.75
C VAL A 63 11.92 9.36 12.91
N ASN A 64 12.19 8.06 13.08
CA ASN A 64 11.44 7.01 12.40
C ASN A 64 9.98 6.98 12.86
N SER A 65 9.72 7.13 14.17
CA SER A 65 8.38 7.22 14.74
C SER A 65 7.60 8.42 14.18
N TYR A 66 8.22 9.60 14.04
CA TYR A 66 7.57 10.74 13.37
C TYR A 66 7.16 10.41 11.93
N GLY A 67 7.99 9.66 11.20
CA GLY A 67 7.63 9.13 9.88
C GLY A 67 6.38 8.24 9.92
N PHE A 68 6.32 7.28 10.85
CA PHE A 68 5.14 6.40 11.02
C PHE A 68 3.88 7.15 11.45
N VAL A 69 4.00 8.14 12.35
CA VAL A 69 2.87 9.00 12.73
C VAL A 69 2.39 9.81 11.52
N GLY A 70 3.32 10.31 10.71
CA GLY A 70 3.03 10.92 9.41
C GLY A 70 2.23 9.98 8.52
N MET A 71 2.70 8.74 8.33
CA MET A 71 2.02 7.70 7.54
C MET A 71 0.61 7.37 8.05
N PHE A 72 0.43 7.24 9.37
CA PHE A 72 -0.88 7.03 10.00
C PHE A 72 -1.86 8.16 9.67
N LEU A 73 -1.44 9.41 9.90
CA LEU A 73 -2.28 10.58 9.62
C LEU A 73 -2.49 10.78 8.12
N GLY A 74 -1.48 10.48 7.29
CA GLY A 74 -1.56 10.49 5.85
C GLY A 74 -2.62 9.55 5.30
N ALA A 75 -2.71 8.33 5.83
CA ALA A 75 -3.74 7.37 5.45
C ALA A 75 -5.16 7.92 5.72
N ILE A 76 -5.37 8.45 6.93
CA ILE A 76 -6.68 8.93 7.38
C ILE A 76 -7.06 10.22 6.65
N PHE A 77 -6.19 11.23 6.68
CA PHE A 77 -6.46 12.52 6.05
C PHE A 77 -6.45 12.43 4.54
N GLY A 78 -5.56 11.64 3.92
CA GLY A 78 -5.57 11.39 2.48
C GLY A 78 -6.89 10.79 2.02
N GLY A 79 -7.37 9.76 2.73
CA GLY A 79 -8.68 9.16 2.46
C GLY A 79 -9.83 10.17 2.59
N TRP A 80 -9.85 10.93 3.69
CA TRP A 80 -10.87 11.94 3.96
C TRP A 80 -10.87 13.10 2.96
N ILE A 81 -9.69 13.63 2.63
CA ILE A 81 -9.51 14.70 1.65
C ILE A 81 -9.98 14.22 0.27
N ALA A 82 -9.65 12.99 -0.13
CA ALA A 82 -10.08 12.42 -1.42
C ALA A 82 -11.61 12.30 -1.57
N ASP A 83 -12.33 12.03 -0.48
CA ASP A 83 -13.79 12.02 -0.49
C ASP A 83 -14.38 13.44 -0.58
N LYS A 84 -13.65 14.46 -0.11
CA LYS A 84 -14.09 15.87 -0.12
C LYS A 84 -13.76 16.61 -1.42
N ILE A 85 -12.51 16.56 -1.88
CA ILE A 85 -12.03 17.36 -3.01
C ILE A 85 -11.82 16.58 -4.31
N GLY A 86 -11.91 15.25 -4.25
CA GLY A 86 -11.70 14.35 -5.39
C GLY A 86 -10.36 13.63 -5.34
N ARG A 87 -10.24 12.56 -6.13
CA ARG A 87 -9.08 11.65 -6.14
C ARG A 87 -7.88 12.33 -6.80
N LYS A 88 -8.10 12.98 -7.95
CA LYS A 88 -7.05 13.65 -8.71
C LYS A 88 -6.33 14.71 -7.88
N LYS A 89 -7.10 15.62 -7.28
CA LYS A 89 -6.55 16.75 -6.51
C LYS A 89 -5.79 16.26 -5.27
N THR A 90 -6.27 15.18 -4.66
CA THR A 90 -5.64 14.63 -3.46
C THR A 90 -4.34 13.91 -3.78
N ILE A 91 -4.26 13.14 -4.88
CA ILE A 91 -3.00 12.55 -5.33
C ILE A 91 -1.95 13.64 -5.55
N ILE A 92 -2.29 14.71 -6.26
CA ILE A 92 -1.39 15.84 -6.52
C ILE A 92 -0.92 16.49 -5.22
N LEU A 93 -1.83 16.72 -4.28
CA LEU A 93 -1.50 17.28 -2.97
C LEU A 93 -0.54 16.38 -2.20
N CYS A 94 -0.81 15.08 -2.15
CA CYS A 94 0.03 14.12 -1.45
C CYS A 94 1.43 14.03 -2.09
N VAL A 95 1.51 14.02 -3.43
CA VAL A 95 2.77 14.09 -4.17
C VAL A 95 3.55 15.35 -3.78
N ALA A 96 2.93 16.52 -3.83
CA ALA A 96 3.60 17.75 -3.42
C ALA A 96 4.11 17.70 -1.98
N ILE A 97 3.31 17.17 -1.04
CA ILE A 97 3.68 17.06 0.37
C ILE A 97 4.89 16.14 0.56
N PHE A 98 4.88 14.92 -0.01
CA PHE A 98 6.01 14.02 0.21
C PHE A 98 7.28 14.48 -0.53
N SER A 99 7.15 15.03 -1.75
CA SER A 99 8.29 15.55 -2.49
C SER A 99 8.97 16.69 -1.74
N LEU A 100 8.19 17.67 -1.26
CA LEU A 100 8.71 18.79 -0.48
C LEU A 100 9.27 18.33 0.87
N GLY A 101 8.61 17.36 1.52
CA GLY A 101 9.13 16.73 2.73
C GLY A 101 10.49 16.07 2.48
N SER A 102 10.63 15.31 1.39
CA SER A 102 11.88 14.63 1.04
C SER A 102 13.00 15.63 0.73
N LEU A 103 12.73 16.69 -0.05
CA LEU A 103 13.68 17.81 -0.23
C LEU A 103 14.03 18.50 1.10
N GLY A 104 13.04 18.70 1.98
CA GLY A 104 13.27 19.23 3.33
C GLY A 104 14.22 18.36 4.15
N ASN A 105 14.12 17.03 4.04
CA ASN A 105 15.06 16.12 4.68
C ASN A 105 16.48 16.25 4.10
N ALA A 106 16.59 16.43 2.77
CA ALA A 106 17.88 16.68 2.13
C ALA A 106 18.55 17.98 2.61
N LEU A 107 17.75 18.99 2.98
CA LEU A 107 18.22 20.29 3.47
C LEU A 107 18.30 20.37 5.00
N ALA A 108 17.96 19.30 5.72
CA ALA A 108 17.94 19.31 7.17
C ALA A 108 19.36 19.51 7.76
N PHE A 109 19.45 20.37 8.77
CA PHE A 109 20.71 20.71 9.45
C PHE A 109 20.69 20.39 10.95
N ASN A 110 19.55 19.93 11.46
CA ASN A 110 19.38 19.52 12.85
C ASN A 110 18.30 18.44 12.95
N PHE A 111 18.24 17.82 14.13
CA PHE A 111 17.29 16.75 14.47
C PHE A 111 15.82 17.17 14.29
N HIS A 112 15.41 18.35 14.76
CA HIS A 112 14.02 18.79 14.74
C HIS A 112 13.51 19.03 13.32
N THR A 113 14.33 19.69 12.48
CA THR A 113 14.01 19.87 11.06
C THR A 113 13.83 18.52 10.40
N LEU A 114 14.76 17.58 10.62
CA LEU A 114 14.69 16.23 10.05
C LEU A 114 13.43 15.48 10.51
N ALA A 115 13.08 15.55 11.79
CA ALA A 115 11.88 14.92 12.35
C ALA A 115 10.58 15.47 11.73
N ILE A 116 10.47 16.80 11.61
CA ILE A 116 9.29 17.45 11.03
C ILE A 116 9.17 17.12 9.54
N THR A 117 10.28 17.20 8.78
CA THR A 117 10.25 16.88 7.35
C THR A 117 9.99 15.39 7.10
N ARG A 118 10.44 14.50 7.99
CA ARG A 118 10.09 13.08 7.96
C ARG A 118 8.60 12.83 8.19
N PHE A 119 7.99 13.56 9.13
CA PHE A 119 6.55 13.50 9.36
C PHE A 119 5.77 13.84 8.08
N PHE A 120 6.14 14.94 7.39
CA PHE A 120 5.47 15.33 6.15
C PHE A 120 5.74 14.35 4.99
N THR A 121 6.95 13.79 4.88
CA THR A 121 7.23 12.72 3.92
C THR A 121 6.29 11.53 4.15
N GLY A 122 6.20 11.03 5.39
CA GLY A 122 5.30 9.93 5.73
C GLY A 122 3.82 10.23 5.43
N LEU A 123 3.39 11.46 5.71
CA LEU A 123 2.02 11.93 5.46
C LEU A 123 1.65 11.87 3.98
N GLY A 124 2.51 12.41 3.12
CA GLY A 124 2.27 12.39 1.68
C GLY A 124 2.36 10.98 1.08
N VAL A 125 3.31 10.15 1.56
CA VAL A 125 3.57 8.80 1.04
C VAL A 125 2.32 7.92 1.15
N ILE A 126 1.87 7.65 2.38
CA ILE A 126 0.72 6.76 2.57
C ILE A 126 -0.59 7.41 2.14
N GLY A 127 -0.72 8.74 2.26
CA GLY A 127 -1.89 9.45 1.73
C GLY A 127 -2.04 9.27 0.22
N MET A 128 -0.94 9.34 -0.54
CA MET A 128 -0.95 9.11 -1.98
C MET A 128 -1.32 7.65 -2.28
N LEU A 129 -0.71 6.68 -1.59
CA LEU A 129 -0.99 5.26 -1.77
C LEU A 129 -2.48 4.94 -1.59
N VAL A 130 -3.09 5.37 -0.49
CA VAL A 130 -4.51 5.11 -0.18
C VAL A 130 -5.42 5.63 -1.30
N VAL A 131 -5.16 6.85 -1.77
CA VAL A 131 -6.00 7.50 -2.78
C VAL A 131 -5.75 6.90 -4.17
N ALA A 132 -4.50 6.57 -4.49
CA ALA A 132 -4.13 5.94 -5.77
C ALA A 132 -4.81 4.58 -5.95
N MET A 133 -4.89 3.76 -4.89
CA MET A 133 -5.58 2.46 -4.95
C MET A 133 -7.07 2.61 -5.24
N VAL A 134 -7.73 3.58 -4.59
CA VAL A 134 -9.15 3.89 -4.85
C VAL A 134 -9.34 4.47 -6.26
N TYR A 135 -8.43 5.35 -6.69
CA TYR A 135 -8.45 5.94 -8.02
C TYR A 135 -8.36 4.88 -9.12
N ILE A 136 -7.40 3.96 -9.01
CA ILE A 136 -7.27 2.85 -9.98
C ILE A 136 -8.52 1.98 -9.95
N ALA A 137 -9.06 1.66 -8.78
CA ALA A 137 -10.28 0.87 -8.68
C ALA A 137 -11.48 1.54 -9.37
N GLU A 138 -11.61 2.85 -9.25
CA GLU A 138 -12.74 3.60 -9.83
C GLU A 138 -12.58 3.89 -11.32
N MET A 139 -11.34 4.02 -11.79
CA MET A 139 -11.01 4.34 -13.19
C MET A 139 -10.79 3.10 -14.06
N MET A 140 -10.77 1.90 -13.50
CA MET A 140 -10.53 0.66 -14.26
C MET A 140 -11.82 -0.18 -14.41
N PRO A 141 -12.02 -0.83 -15.58
CA PRO A 141 -13.07 -1.83 -15.77
C PRO A 141 -12.94 -2.98 -14.76
N SER A 142 -14.09 -3.51 -14.32
CA SER A 142 -14.18 -4.56 -13.29
C SER A 142 -13.39 -5.83 -13.62
N GLU A 143 -13.30 -6.22 -14.90
CA GLU A 143 -12.68 -7.47 -15.35
C GLU A 143 -11.16 -7.51 -15.16
N HIS A 144 -10.48 -6.36 -15.25
CA HIS A 144 -9.01 -6.29 -15.22
C HIS A 144 -8.46 -5.37 -14.11
N ARG A 145 -9.33 -4.83 -13.27
CA ARG A 145 -8.95 -3.90 -12.19
C ARG A 145 -7.81 -4.44 -11.33
N GLY A 146 -7.93 -5.69 -10.86
CA GLY A 146 -6.95 -6.29 -9.97
C GLY A 146 -5.59 -6.46 -10.66
N ARG A 147 -5.60 -6.93 -11.91
CA ARG A 147 -4.37 -7.08 -12.70
C ARG A 147 -3.63 -5.76 -12.86
N TYR A 148 -4.32 -4.69 -13.25
CA TYR A 148 -3.64 -3.40 -13.48
C TYR A 148 -3.20 -2.72 -12.19
N GLN A 149 -3.97 -2.87 -11.11
CA GLN A 149 -3.55 -2.37 -9.80
C GLN A 149 -2.28 -3.08 -9.32
N ALA A 150 -2.23 -4.41 -9.41
CA ALA A 150 -1.05 -5.19 -9.06
C ALA A 150 0.15 -4.92 -10.01
N LEU A 151 -0.09 -4.64 -11.29
CA LEU A 151 0.97 -4.24 -12.22
C LEU A 151 1.55 -2.85 -11.86
N THR A 152 0.69 -1.89 -11.53
CA THR A 152 1.12 -0.58 -11.03
C THR A 152 1.95 -0.71 -9.76
N MET A 153 1.54 -1.59 -8.85
CA MET A 153 2.30 -1.93 -7.65
C MET A 153 3.68 -2.51 -7.99
N ALA A 154 3.73 -3.50 -8.87
CA ALA A 154 4.98 -4.14 -9.30
C ALA A 154 5.98 -3.14 -9.88
N CYS A 155 5.51 -2.22 -10.71
CA CYS A 155 6.34 -1.16 -11.27
C CYS A 155 6.89 -0.23 -10.18
N GLY A 156 6.07 0.14 -9.18
CA GLY A 156 6.53 1.00 -8.09
C GLY A 156 7.46 0.29 -7.10
N THR A 157 7.22 -0.98 -6.77
CA THR A 157 8.06 -1.72 -5.81
C THR A 157 9.45 -2.06 -6.35
N ILE A 158 9.70 -1.96 -7.67
CA ILE A 158 11.06 -2.01 -8.25
C ILE A 158 11.95 -0.93 -7.65
N ALA A 159 11.37 0.18 -7.19
CA ALA A 159 12.11 1.24 -6.52
C ALA A 159 12.82 0.78 -5.24
N ILE A 160 12.34 -0.26 -4.56
CA ILE A 160 12.92 -0.73 -3.31
C ILE A 160 14.36 -1.26 -3.52
N PRO A 161 14.59 -2.29 -4.37
CA PRO A 161 15.95 -2.76 -4.63
C PRO A 161 16.79 -1.73 -5.38
N VAL A 162 16.20 -0.94 -6.28
CA VAL A 162 16.92 0.12 -7.02
C VAL A 162 17.40 1.22 -6.06
N GLY A 163 16.55 1.67 -5.14
CA GLY A 163 16.87 2.67 -4.12
C GLY A 163 17.95 2.17 -3.16
N ALA A 164 17.91 0.88 -2.78
CA ALA A 164 18.96 0.25 -1.98
C ALA A 164 20.32 0.25 -2.71
N ALA A 165 20.32 -0.11 -4.00
CA ALA A 165 21.53 -0.10 -4.83
C ALA A 165 22.08 1.32 -5.01
N PHE A 166 21.21 2.30 -5.24
CA PHE A 166 21.58 3.71 -5.32
C PHE A 166 22.21 4.21 -4.01
N ALA A 167 21.58 3.92 -2.87
CA ALA A 167 22.10 4.27 -1.56
C ALA A 167 23.49 3.66 -1.31
N ARG A 168 23.70 2.38 -1.67
CA ARG A 168 25.00 1.70 -1.55
C ARG A 168 26.11 2.41 -2.33
N TRP A 169 25.81 2.97 -3.50
CA TRP A 169 26.78 3.67 -4.32
C TRP A 169 27.04 5.10 -3.84
N VAL A 170 26.00 5.82 -3.42
CA VAL A 170 26.07 7.26 -3.13
C VAL A 170 26.49 7.56 -1.71
N VAL A 171 25.98 6.84 -0.71
CA VAL A 171 26.24 7.11 0.72
C VAL A 171 27.74 7.14 1.05
N PRO A 172 28.59 6.24 0.52
CA PRO A 172 30.02 6.25 0.84
C PRO A 172 30.83 7.38 0.18
N LEU A 173 30.27 8.13 -0.78
CA LEU A 173 31.03 9.12 -1.57
C LEU A 173 31.52 10.31 -0.72
N SER A 174 30.76 10.73 0.28
CA SER A 174 31.12 11.83 1.19
C SER A 174 30.26 11.78 2.45
N THR A 175 30.66 12.54 3.49
CA THR A 175 29.89 12.65 4.74
C THR A 175 28.50 13.26 4.55
N GLU A 176 28.30 14.08 3.52
CA GLU A 176 27.01 14.75 3.22
C GLU A 176 26.22 14.04 2.10
N SER A 177 26.76 12.96 1.52
CA SER A 177 26.12 12.28 0.38
C SER A 177 24.78 11.62 0.72
N TRP A 178 24.48 11.38 2.00
CA TRP A 178 23.17 10.89 2.43
C TRP A 178 22.02 11.80 2.00
N ARG A 179 22.29 13.11 1.82
CA ARG A 179 21.30 14.10 1.35
C ARG A 179 20.80 13.76 -0.04
N TYR A 180 21.64 13.24 -0.92
CA TYR A 180 21.27 12.91 -2.30
C TYR A 180 20.22 11.81 -2.40
N ILE A 181 20.13 10.91 -1.41
CA ILE A 181 19.07 9.90 -1.37
C ILE A 181 17.70 10.59 -1.21
N PHE A 182 17.62 11.63 -0.38
CA PHE A 182 16.40 12.41 -0.18
C PHE A 182 16.13 13.38 -1.33
N VAL A 183 17.18 13.91 -1.99
CA VAL A 183 16.99 14.66 -3.24
C VAL A 183 16.32 13.78 -4.29
N LEU A 184 16.77 12.53 -4.43
CA LEU A 184 16.18 11.59 -5.38
C LEU A 184 14.69 11.36 -5.10
N GLY A 185 14.29 11.12 -3.85
CA GLY A 185 12.88 11.05 -3.48
C GLY A 185 12.12 12.36 -3.79
N GLY A 186 12.72 13.50 -3.46
CA GLY A 186 12.18 14.84 -3.71
C GLY A 186 12.03 15.22 -5.18
N THR A 187 12.76 14.60 -6.10
CA THR A 187 12.63 14.86 -7.56
C THR A 187 11.26 14.48 -8.12
N SER A 188 10.46 13.71 -7.36
CA SER A 188 9.05 13.43 -7.65
C SER A 188 8.19 14.70 -7.82
N ILE A 189 8.64 15.87 -7.33
CA ILE A 189 7.95 17.14 -7.56
C ILE A 189 7.81 17.47 -9.06
N LEU A 190 8.74 16.99 -9.88
CA LEU A 190 8.71 17.14 -11.34
C LEU A 190 7.53 16.40 -11.99
N LEU A 191 6.89 15.47 -11.27
CA LEU A 191 5.70 14.76 -11.74
C LEU A 191 4.42 15.58 -11.63
N LEU A 192 4.39 16.66 -10.83
CA LEU A 192 3.17 17.43 -10.58
C LEU A 192 2.51 17.96 -11.87
N PRO A 193 3.23 18.59 -12.83
CA PRO A 193 2.62 19.04 -14.08
C PRO A 193 1.99 17.89 -14.87
N PHE A 194 2.67 16.74 -14.93
CA PHE A 194 2.14 15.55 -15.59
C PHE A 194 0.90 15.01 -14.88
N CYS A 195 0.87 15.03 -13.54
CA CYS A 195 -0.30 14.64 -12.75
C CYS A 195 -1.50 15.55 -13.05
N PHE A 196 -1.28 16.85 -13.20
CA PHE A 196 -2.33 17.80 -13.56
C PHE A 196 -2.92 17.54 -14.95
N ILE A 197 -2.08 17.16 -15.92
CA ILE A 197 -2.48 16.98 -17.33
C ILE A 197 -3.10 15.59 -17.56
N VAL A 198 -2.49 14.54 -17.01
CA VAL A 198 -2.82 13.14 -17.34
C VAL A 198 -3.94 12.59 -16.47
N PHE A 199 -3.94 12.87 -15.16
CA PHE A 199 -4.99 12.36 -14.29
C PHE A 199 -6.31 13.09 -14.56
N LYS A 200 -7.39 12.33 -14.52
CA LYS A 200 -8.76 12.83 -14.60
C LYS A 200 -9.44 12.58 -13.26
N GLU A 201 -10.56 13.22 -13.02
CA GLU A 201 -11.31 12.94 -11.80
C GLU A 201 -12.14 11.67 -11.96
N SER A 202 -12.38 10.96 -10.87
CA SER A 202 -13.18 9.73 -10.88
C SER A 202 -14.63 10.00 -11.29
N PRO A 203 -15.15 9.38 -12.38
CA PRO A 203 -16.55 9.51 -12.77
C PRO A 203 -17.50 9.04 -11.68
N ARG A 204 -17.17 7.95 -10.99
CA ARG A 204 -17.94 7.42 -9.85
C ARG A 204 -18.01 8.43 -8.70
N TRP A 205 -16.90 9.14 -8.41
CA TRP A 205 -16.93 10.21 -7.41
C TRP A 205 -17.73 11.42 -7.87
N LEU A 206 -17.60 11.84 -9.13
CA LEU A 206 -18.36 12.95 -9.70
C LEU A 206 -19.87 12.70 -9.62
N VAL A 207 -20.34 11.50 -9.98
CA VAL A 207 -21.74 11.07 -9.81
C VAL A 207 -22.15 11.12 -8.35
N SER A 208 -21.32 10.62 -7.42
CA SER A 208 -21.61 10.68 -5.98
C SER A 208 -21.75 12.11 -5.42
N LYS A 209 -21.22 13.12 -6.13
CA LYS A 209 -21.35 14.54 -5.80
C LYS A 209 -22.42 15.27 -6.61
N GLY A 210 -23.16 14.57 -7.49
CA GLY A 210 -24.16 15.15 -8.38
C GLY A 210 -23.58 15.92 -9.58
N ARG A 211 -22.28 15.77 -9.87
CA ARG A 211 -21.59 16.48 -10.97
C ARG A 211 -21.64 15.66 -12.26
N ILE A 212 -22.85 15.43 -12.76
CA ILE A 212 -23.13 14.49 -13.86
C ILE A 212 -22.44 14.89 -15.16
N THR A 213 -22.61 16.13 -15.61
CA THR A 213 -22.01 16.64 -16.86
C THR A 213 -20.49 16.50 -16.89
N GLU A 214 -19.84 16.65 -15.74
CA GLU A 214 -18.39 16.44 -15.63
C GLU A 214 -18.02 14.95 -15.70
N ALA A 215 -18.83 14.08 -15.10
CA ALA A 215 -18.62 12.63 -15.16
C ALA A 215 -18.72 12.11 -16.60
N GLU A 216 -19.75 12.55 -17.33
CA GLU A 216 -19.98 12.23 -18.75
C GLU A 216 -18.83 12.75 -19.62
N LYS A 217 -18.37 13.98 -19.38
CA LYS A 217 -17.20 14.54 -20.07
C LYS A 217 -15.96 13.68 -19.85
N VAL A 218 -15.68 13.26 -18.63
CA VAL A 218 -14.53 12.41 -18.34
C VAL A 218 -14.64 11.06 -19.06
N ILE A 219 -15.82 10.43 -19.02
CA ILE A 219 -16.07 9.17 -19.75
C ILE A 219 -15.83 9.35 -21.25
N ARG A 220 -16.39 10.41 -21.83
CA ARG A 220 -16.22 10.75 -23.25
C ARG A 220 -14.75 10.94 -23.62
N GLU A 221 -13.99 11.67 -22.83
CA GLU A 221 -12.57 11.88 -23.14
C GLU A 221 -11.70 10.63 -22.92
N ILE A 222 -12.12 9.68 -22.09
CA ILE A 222 -11.37 8.44 -21.85
C ILE A 222 -11.70 7.38 -22.91
N THR A 223 -12.96 7.32 -23.33
CA THR A 223 -13.51 6.19 -24.10
C THR A 223 -13.96 6.57 -25.50
N GLY A 224 -14.19 7.86 -25.76
CA GLY A 224 -14.82 8.36 -26.97
C GLY A 224 -16.33 8.16 -27.03
N ARG A 225 -16.97 7.58 -25.99
CA ARG A 225 -18.40 7.31 -25.96
C ARG A 225 -19.17 8.40 -25.22
N GLU A 226 -20.35 8.71 -25.72
CA GLU A 226 -21.34 9.49 -24.98
C GLU A 226 -22.20 8.54 -24.15
N VAL A 227 -22.43 8.92 -22.90
CA VAL A 227 -23.24 8.17 -21.93
C VAL A 227 -24.13 9.19 -21.24
N ASP A 228 -25.40 8.85 -21.06
CA ASP A 228 -26.34 9.62 -20.25
C ASP A 228 -26.37 9.04 -18.83
N LEU A 229 -25.97 9.84 -17.85
CA LEU A 229 -25.93 9.49 -16.44
C LEU A 229 -27.01 10.23 -15.62
N SER A 230 -27.96 10.88 -16.28
CA SER A 230 -29.03 11.64 -15.62
C SER A 230 -29.93 10.77 -14.73
N SER A 231 -30.14 9.51 -15.09
CA SER A 231 -30.89 8.53 -14.28
C SER A 231 -30.15 8.02 -13.05
N GLU A 232 -28.83 8.26 -12.98
CA GLU A 232 -27.94 7.74 -11.92
C GLU A 232 -27.71 8.70 -10.76
N VAL A 233 -28.41 9.83 -10.76
CA VAL A 233 -28.39 10.77 -9.65
C VAL A 233 -29.00 10.09 -8.43
N PRO A 234 -28.28 9.95 -7.30
CA PRO A 234 -28.89 9.45 -6.08
C PRO A 234 -30.03 10.39 -5.68
N GLU A 235 -31.26 9.86 -5.52
CA GLU A 235 -32.47 10.65 -5.14
C GLU A 235 -32.26 11.55 -3.91
N LYS A 236 -31.29 11.21 -3.06
CA LYS A 236 -30.76 12.08 -2.02
C LYS A 236 -29.24 12.10 -2.07
N ILE A 237 -28.67 13.19 -2.61
CA ILE A 237 -27.29 13.59 -2.28
C ILE A 237 -27.29 14.01 -0.80
N LYS A 238 -27.29 13.03 0.13
CA LYS A 238 -27.06 13.32 1.54
C LYS A 238 -25.65 13.90 1.62
N LYS A 239 -25.53 15.17 2.03
CA LYS A 239 -24.25 15.75 2.46
C LYS A 239 -23.73 14.85 3.60
N SER A 240 -22.89 13.86 3.28
CA SER A 240 -22.25 13.05 4.30
C SER A 240 -21.27 13.95 5.05
N SER A 241 -21.56 14.23 6.31
CA SER A 241 -20.58 14.83 7.21
C SER A 241 -19.51 13.79 7.53
N SER A 242 -18.28 14.22 7.84
CA SER A 242 -17.18 13.32 8.23
C SER A 242 -17.58 12.37 9.37
N LEU A 243 -18.34 12.88 10.35
CA LEU A 243 -18.92 12.09 11.45
C LEU A 243 -19.93 11.04 10.95
N SER A 244 -20.73 11.34 9.93
CA SER A 244 -21.67 10.36 9.37
C SER A 244 -20.97 9.22 8.64
N THR A 245 -19.86 9.50 7.95
CA THR A 245 -19.02 8.47 7.30
C THR A 245 -18.41 7.52 8.33
N LEU A 246 -17.86 8.06 9.42
CA LEU A 246 -17.31 7.25 10.52
C LEU A 246 -18.40 6.40 11.20
N LYS A 247 -19.56 7.01 11.51
CA LYS A 247 -20.70 6.28 12.07
C LYS A 247 -21.21 5.17 11.16
N LEU A 248 -21.15 5.36 9.84
CA LEU A 248 -21.56 4.34 8.88
C LEU A 248 -20.57 3.16 8.85
N ILE A 249 -19.27 3.43 8.86
CA ILE A 249 -18.23 2.37 8.93
C ILE A 249 -18.39 1.55 10.22
N LEU A 250 -18.72 2.20 11.33
CA LEU A 250 -18.96 1.56 12.62
C LEU A 250 -20.39 1.03 12.82
N SER A 251 -21.27 1.16 11.82
CA SER A 251 -22.65 0.69 11.90
C SER A 251 -22.71 -0.84 11.86
N LYS A 252 -23.80 -1.43 12.34
CA LYS A 252 -24.01 -2.90 12.31
C LYS A 252 -23.87 -3.50 10.90
N GLU A 253 -24.17 -2.71 9.86
CA GLU A 253 -24.07 -3.11 8.45
C GLU A 253 -22.60 -3.34 8.02
N TYR A 254 -21.69 -2.43 8.40
CA TYR A 254 -20.28 -2.47 7.96
C TYR A 254 -19.31 -3.00 9.01
N LEU A 255 -19.67 -3.00 10.30
CA LEU A 255 -18.75 -3.32 11.40
C LEU A 255 -18.13 -4.71 11.25
N LYS A 256 -18.93 -5.74 10.95
CA LYS A 256 -18.42 -7.11 10.72
C LYS A 256 -17.41 -7.13 9.58
N ARG A 257 -17.71 -6.43 8.48
CA ARG A 257 -16.85 -6.33 7.30
C ARG A 257 -15.55 -5.61 7.64
N THR A 258 -15.62 -4.49 8.36
CA THR A 258 -14.47 -3.71 8.78
C THR A 258 -13.55 -4.51 9.71
N ILE A 259 -14.09 -5.20 10.71
CA ILE A 259 -13.31 -6.05 11.63
C ILE A 259 -12.55 -7.14 10.86
N ILE A 260 -13.23 -7.85 9.95
CA ILE A 260 -12.59 -8.89 9.12
C ILE A 260 -11.46 -8.29 8.28
N LEU A 261 -11.68 -7.14 7.64
CA LEU A 261 -10.67 -6.49 6.81
C LEU A 261 -9.49 -5.94 7.63
N VAL A 262 -9.73 -5.49 8.87
CA VAL A 262 -8.67 -5.12 9.81
C VAL A 262 -7.81 -6.33 10.15
N ILE A 263 -8.40 -7.45 10.57
CA ILE A 263 -7.66 -8.68 10.90
C ILE A 263 -6.84 -9.18 9.70
N ILE A 264 -7.43 -9.14 8.50
CA ILE A 264 -6.74 -9.55 7.27
C ILE A 264 -5.59 -8.60 6.95
N THR A 265 -5.83 -7.29 7.05
CA THR A 265 -4.81 -6.27 6.80
C THR A 265 -3.64 -6.41 7.76
N ASP A 266 -3.95 -6.53 9.04
CA ASP A 266 -2.95 -6.60 10.10
C ASP A 266 -2.11 -7.86 9.96
N GLY A 267 -2.69 -9.06 9.82
CA GLY A 267 -1.86 -10.25 9.72
C GLY A 267 -0.99 -10.30 8.46
N VAL A 268 -1.46 -9.77 7.32
CA VAL A 268 -0.65 -9.68 6.11
C VAL A 268 0.51 -8.68 6.28
N VAL A 269 0.22 -7.47 6.73
CA VAL A 269 1.22 -6.39 6.83
C VAL A 269 2.17 -6.62 8.01
N LEU A 270 1.65 -6.98 9.18
CA LEU A 270 2.46 -7.27 10.37
C LEU A 270 3.31 -8.51 10.16
N GLY A 271 2.79 -9.58 9.54
CA GLY A 271 3.59 -10.76 9.20
C GLY A 271 4.74 -10.46 8.22
N ALA A 272 4.55 -9.51 7.30
CA ALA A 272 5.60 -9.07 6.39
C ALA A 272 6.67 -8.18 7.07
N GLN A 273 6.33 -7.57 8.22
CA GLN A 273 7.16 -6.58 8.90
C GLN A 273 7.74 -7.04 10.24
N MET A 274 7.16 -8.05 10.90
CA MET A 274 7.54 -8.52 12.23
C MET A 274 9.04 -8.80 12.32
N LEU A 275 9.56 -9.68 11.46
CA LEU A 275 10.98 -10.01 11.43
C LEU A 275 11.84 -8.86 10.86
N GLY A 276 11.22 -7.95 10.10
CA GLY A 276 11.83 -6.87 9.31
C GLY A 276 13.25 -6.46 9.70
N GLY A 277 13.39 -5.45 10.56
CA GLY A 277 14.69 -4.87 10.91
C GLY A 277 15.61 -5.80 11.72
N PHE A 278 15.06 -6.80 12.42
CA PHE A 278 15.85 -7.74 13.22
C PHE A 278 16.38 -8.92 12.42
N TYR A 279 15.83 -9.19 11.23
CA TYR A 279 16.14 -10.39 10.48
C TYR A 279 17.64 -10.53 10.12
N PRO A 280 18.37 -9.46 9.71
CA PRO A 280 19.82 -9.56 9.51
C PRO A 280 20.57 -10.01 10.77
N ALA A 281 20.20 -9.48 11.94
CA ALA A 281 20.79 -9.87 13.22
C ALA A 281 20.42 -11.31 13.59
N ILE A 282 19.18 -11.73 13.36
CA ILE A 282 18.74 -13.12 13.58
C ILE A 282 19.56 -14.10 12.73
N LEU A 283 19.79 -13.79 11.45
CA LEU A 283 20.59 -14.63 10.56
C LEU A 283 22.07 -14.71 11.01
N GLN A 284 22.61 -13.62 11.54
CA GLN A 284 23.99 -13.57 11.99
C GLN A 284 24.20 -14.24 13.35
N GLU A 285 23.38 -13.89 14.35
CA GLU A 285 23.57 -14.30 15.74
C GLU A 285 22.98 -15.69 16.05
N TYR A 286 21.84 -16.04 15.44
CA TYR A 286 21.14 -17.30 15.76
C TYR A 286 21.36 -18.40 14.71
N ALA A 287 21.53 -18.04 13.43
CA ALA A 287 21.90 -19.00 12.39
C ALA A 287 23.42 -19.07 12.13
N GLY A 288 24.21 -18.16 12.71
CA GLY A 288 25.68 -18.17 12.58
C GLY A 288 26.19 -17.81 11.18
N PHE A 289 25.38 -17.16 10.34
CA PHE A 289 25.77 -16.84 8.97
C PHE A 289 26.76 -15.67 8.93
N GLN A 290 27.74 -15.78 8.04
CA GLN A 290 28.69 -14.69 7.78
C GLN A 290 27.96 -13.45 7.28
N LEU A 291 28.43 -12.27 7.71
CA LEU A 291 27.83 -10.98 7.35
C LEU A 291 27.67 -10.79 5.84
N THR A 292 28.66 -11.18 5.04
CA THR A 292 28.61 -11.09 3.57
C THR A 292 27.44 -11.89 2.98
N LEU A 293 27.18 -13.08 3.51
CA LEU A 293 26.06 -13.92 3.09
C LEU A 293 24.73 -13.29 3.52
N VAL A 294 24.62 -12.82 4.78
CA VAL A 294 23.42 -12.15 5.29
C VAL A 294 23.03 -10.95 4.42
N LEU A 295 24.00 -10.08 4.13
CA LEU A 295 23.76 -8.91 3.27
C LEU A 295 23.32 -9.31 1.85
N SER A 296 23.88 -10.39 1.32
CA SER A 296 23.50 -10.93 0.00
C SER A 296 22.07 -11.49 0.01
N ILE A 297 21.68 -12.22 1.06
CA ILE A 297 20.29 -12.71 1.25
C ILE A 297 19.33 -11.52 1.30
N MET A 298 19.63 -10.49 2.10
CA MET A 298 18.77 -9.32 2.22
C MET A 298 18.62 -8.58 0.90
N ALA A 299 19.73 -8.32 0.20
CA ALA A 299 19.73 -7.63 -1.09
C ALA A 299 18.92 -8.39 -2.15
N LEU A 300 19.12 -9.71 -2.25
CA LEU A 300 18.37 -10.55 -3.18
C LEU A 300 16.87 -10.60 -2.83
N SER A 301 16.54 -10.66 -1.54
CA SER A 301 15.14 -10.79 -1.09
C SER A 301 14.27 -9.60 -1.51
N TRP A 302 14.82 -8.38 -1.60
CA TRP A 302 14.05 -7.19 -1.99
C TRP A 302 13.53 -7.25 -3.43
N TRP A 303 14.18 -8.00 -4.30
CA TRP A 303 13.68 -8.29 -5.65
C TRP A 303 12.44 -9.18 -5.64
N GLY A 304 12.23 -9.96 -4.58
CA GLY A 304 11.04 -10.79 -4.43
C GLY A 304 9.75 -9.99 -4.47
N ILE A 305 9.71 -8.78 -3.92
CA ILE A 305 8.47 -7.98 -3.84
C ILE A 305 7.91 -7.63 -5.23
N PRO A 306 8.69 -7.03 -6.17
CA PRO A 306 8.23 -6.82 -7.55
C PRO A 306 7.74 -8.08 -8.27
N PHE A 307 8.43 -9.21 -8.09
CA PHE A 307 7.99 -10.49 -8.66
C PHE A 307 6.69 -10.97 -8.02
N GLY A 308 6.52 -10.73 -6.73
CA GLY A 308 5.28 -10.94 -5.98
C GLY A 308 4.10 -10.17 -6.55
N ASP A 309 4.26 -8.86 -6.71
CA ASP A 309 3.23 -7.98 -7.27
C ASP A 309 2.90 -8.35 -8.72
N LEU A 310 3.92 -8.69 -9.52
CA LEU A 310 3.72 -9.18 -10.88
C LEU A 310 2.95 -10.51 -10.90
N SER A 311 3.32 -11.46 -10.04
CA SER A 311 2.61 -12.74 -9.94
C SER A 311 1.16 -12.55 -9.46
N ALA A 312 0.92 -11.63 -8.53
CA ALA A 312 -0.42 -11.23 -8.11
C ALA A 312 -1.24 -10.69 -9.28
N SER A 313 -0.65 -9.91 -10.19
CA SER A 313 -1.35 -9.39 -11.38
C SER A 313 -1.89 -10.49 -12.31
N LEU A 314 -1.26 -11.67 -12.32
CA LEU A 314 -1.65 -12.81 -13.16
C LEU A 314 -2.76 -13.65 -12.53
N VAL A 315 -2.97 -13.52 -11.22
CA VAL A 315 -3.85 -14.38 -10.41
C VAL A 315 -5.00 -13.58 -9.76
N SER A 316 -4.88 -12.26 -9.60
CA SER A 316 -5.84 -11.39 -8.89
C SER A 316 -7.25 -11.41 -9.48
N ASP A 317 -7.38 -11.73 -10.76
CA ASP A 317 -8.66 -11.82 -11.47
C ASP A 317 -9.15 -13.29 -11.60
N LYS A 318 -8.35 -14.26 -11.15
CA LYS A 318 -8.67 -15.69 -11.14
C LYS A 318 -9.21 -16.11 -9.76
N GLY A 319 -10.49 -16.46 -9.69
CA GLY A 319 -11.05 -17.19 -8.54
C GLY A 319 -11.40 -16.37 -7.28
N GLY A 320 -11.64 -15.06 -7.38
CA GLY A 320 -11.88 -14.22 -6.20
C GLY A 320 -10.67 -13.36 -5.83
N ARG A 321 -10.83 -12.43 -4.88
CA ARG A 321 -9.70 -11.74 -4.23
C ARG A 321 -9.24 -12.51 -2.99
N LYS A 322 -10.20 -13.06 -2.23
CA LYS A 322 -9.94 -13.85 -1.02
C LYS A 322 -9.14 -15.13 -1.26
N GLY A 323 -9.39 -15.83 -2.37
CA GLY A 323 -8.72 -17.10 -2.68
C GLY A 323 -7.23 -16.90 -2.99
N PRO A 324 -6.87 -16.06 -3.98
CA PRO A 324 -5.49 -15.68 -4.24
C PRO A 324 -4.78 -15.09 -3.02
N LEU A 325 -5.45 -14.21 -2.25
CA LEU A 325 -4.88 -13.64 -1.02
C LEU A 325 -4.49 -14.72 -0.02
N ALA A 326 -5.39 -15.67 0.23
CA ALA A 326 -5.13 -16.77 1.15
C ALA A 326 -4.05 -17.72 0.64
N LEU A 327 -4.05 -18.05 -0.66
CA LEU A 327 -3.02 -18.89 -1.26
C LEU A 327 -1.63 -18.28 -1.09
N PHE A 328 -1.48 -16.99 -1.45
CA PHE A 328 -0.22 -16.28 -1.30
C PHE A 328 0.19 -16.20 0.18
N SER A 329 -0.75 -15.91 1.07
CA SER A 329 -0.46 -15.84 2.51
C SER A 329 -0.05 -17.21 3.08
N ILE A 330 -0.71 -18.32 2.70
CA ILE A 330 -0.33 -19.68 3.14
C ILE A 330 1.08 -20.00 2.66
N ILE A 331 1.39 -19.78 1.38
CA ILE A 331 2.73 -20.07 0.85
C ILE A 331 3.77 -19.21 1.57
N ASN A 332 3.51 -17.92 1.78
CA ASN A 332 4.38 -17.03 2.55
C ASN A 332 4.63 -17.56 3.97
N GLY A 333 3.58 -17.93 4.72
CA GLY A 333 3.72 -18.51 6.05
C GLY A 333 4.53 -19.82 6.05
N MET A 334 4.32 -20.68 5.06
CA MET A 334 5.07 -21.92 4.90
C MET A 334 6.57 -21.67 4.65
N THR A 335 6.95 -20.58 3.98
CA THR A 335 8.38 -20.23 3.83
C THR A 335 9.05 -19.99 5.19
N PHE A 336 8.35 -19.36 6.14
CA PHE A 336 8.87 -19.16 7.49
C PHE A 336 8.91 -20.47 8.29
N VAL A 337 7.94 -21.37 8.13
CA VAL A 337 8.02 -22.73 8.70
C VAL A 337 9.30 -23.43 8.21
N VAL A 338 9.57 -23.38 6.91
CA VAL A 338 10.77 -23.96 6.30
C VAL A 338 12.06 -23.33 6.85
N CYS A 339 12.12 -21.99 6.96
CA CYS A 339 13.25 -21.31 7.59
C CYS A 339 13.49 -21.80 9.04
N GLY A 340 12.41 -21.97 9.81
CA GLY A 340 12.46 -22.43 11.19
C GLY A 340 13.10 -23.81 11.35
N PHE A 341 12.71 -24.78 10.52
CA PHE A 341 13.18 -26.16 10.61
C PHE A 341 14.52 -26.42 9.89
N PHE A 342 14.85 -25.64 8.87
CA PHE A 342 15.99 -25.91 7.99
C PHE A 342 16.90 -24.67 7.81
N PRO A 343 17.65 -24.26 8.84
CA PRO A 343 18.51 -23.06 8.81
C PRO A 343 19.81 -23.24 8.00
N THR A 344 19.74 -23.83 6.81
CA THR A 344 20.89 -23.94 5.90
C THR A 344 20.95 -22.74 4.95
N PRO A 345 22.14 -22.28 4.52
CA PRO A 345 22.27 -21.13 3.62
C PRO A 345 21.38 -21.21 2.37
N ALA A 346 21.38 -22.35 1.68
CA ALA A 346 20.60 -22.54 0.45
C ALA A 346 19.08 -22.42 0.71
N VAL A 347 18.59 -23.05 1.78
CA VAL A 347 17.18 -22.99 2.15
C VAL A 347 16.78 -21.57 2.55
N ILE A 348 17.58 -20.87 3.34
CA ILE A 348 17.27 -19.51 3.77
C ILE A 348 17.27 -18.53 2.58
N ILE A 349 18.23 -18.65 1.66
CA ILE A 349 18.22 -17.82 0.43
C ILE A 349 16.89 -18.00 -0.32
N ALA A 350 16.49 -19.24 -0.59
CA ALA A 350 15.29 -19.54 -1.35
C ALA A 350 14.01 -19.15 -0.58
N ALA A 351 13.89 -19.57 0.68
CA ALA A 351 12.69 -19.33 1.49
C ALA A 351 12.49 -17.84 1.78
N VAL A 352 13.54 -17.08 2.06
CA VAL A 352 13.43 -15.63 2.29
C VAL A 352 13.07 -14.90 1.01
N PHE A 353 13.65 -15.26 -0.14
CA PHE A 353 13.24 -14.70 -1.43
C PHE A 353 11.77 -14.99 -1.72
N LEU A 354 11.33 -16.25 -1.57
CA LEU A 354 9.94 -16.65 -1.76
C LEU A 354 9.00 -15.97 -0.77
N SER A 355 9.41 -15.75 0.48
CA SER A 355 8.62 -14.99 1.47
C SER A 355 8.34 -13.57 0.98
N ARG A 356 9.30 -12.93 0.30
CA ARG A 356 9.13 -11.59 -0.27
C ARG A 356 8.26 -11.60 -1.52
N VAL A 357 8.33 -12.64 -2.34
CA VAL A 357 7.43 -12.86 -3.49
C VAL A 357 5.99 -13.02 -3.01
N PHE A 358 5.71 -14.01 -2.18
CA PHE A 358 4.34 -14.30 -1.77
C PHE A 358 3.80 -13.26 -0.77
N GLY A 359 4.67 -12.68 0.07
CA GLY A 359 4.34 -11.54 0.93
C GLY A 359 3.97 -10.29 0.13
N GLY A 360 4.80 -9.87 -0.83
CA GLY A 360 4.51 -8.73 -1.70
C GLY A 360 3.21 -8.92 -2.48
N GLY A 361 3.05 -10.08 -3.12
CA GLY A 361 1.81 -10.39 -3.84
C GLY A 361 0.56 -10.40 -2.96
N SER A 362 0.66 -10.89 -1.72
CA SER A 362 -0.46 -10.84 -0.76
C SER A 362 -0.87 -9.40 -0.41
N VAL A 363 0.10 -8.49 -0.23
CA VAL A 363 -0.17 -7.05 0.01
C VAL A 363 -0.82 -6.39 -1.22
N SER A 364 -0.34 -6.70 -2.42
CA SER A 364 -0.93 -6.19 -3.67
C SER A 364 -2.40 -6.62 -3.85
N ILE A 365 -2.72 -7.89 -3.56
CA ILE A 365 -4.09 -8.39 -3.62
C ILE A 365 -4.94 -7.74 -2.53
N LEU A 366 -4.40 -7.57 -1.32
CA LEU A 366 -5.06 -6.92 -0.19
C LEU A 366 -5.50 -5.49 -0.52
N TYR A 367 -4.65 -4.68 -1.14
CA TYR A 367 -5.00 -3.29 -1.48
C TYR A 367 -6.16 -3.21 -2.48
N THR A 368 -6.20 -4.14 -3.45
CA THR A 368 -7.33 -4.25 -4.38
C THR A 368 -8.58 -4.67 -3.60
N TYR A 369 -8.45 -5.65 -2.71
CA TYR A 369 -9.55 -6.16 -1.91
C TYR A 369 -10.18 -5.10 -1.00
N LEU A 370 -9.36 -4.26 -0.37
CA LEU A 370 -9.82 -3.14 0.46
C LEU A 370 -10.58 -2.09 -0.36
N ALA A 371 -10.03 -1.70 -1.52
CA ALA A 371 -10.67 -0.71 -2.39
C ALA A 371 -12.04 -1.18 -2.90
N GLU A 372 -12.18 -2.47 -3.22
CA GLU A 372 -13.46 -3.03 -3.66
C GLU A 372 -14.48 -3.20 -2.54
N SER A 373 -14.01 -3.28 -1.30
CA SER A 373 -14.82 -3.65 -0.14
C SER A 373 -15.63 -2.48 0.46
N TYR A 374 -15.74 -1.33 -0.20
CA TYR A 374 -16.56 -0.24 0.32
C TYR A 374 -17.23 0.52 -0.82
N PRO A 375 -18.42 1.12 -0.58
CA PRO A 375 -19.08 1.96 -1.57
C PRO A 375 -18.29 3.26 -1.78
N THR A 376 -18.35 3.78 -3.01
CA THR A 376 -17.55 4.93 -3.50
C THR A 376 -17.55 6.14 -2.58
N HIS A 377 -18.66 6.43 -1.89
CA HIS A 377 -18.82 7.62 -1.06
C HIS A 377 -18.17 7.53 0.33
N ILE A 378 -17.77 6.33 0.79
CA ILE A 378 -17.01 6.13 2.05
C ILE A 378 -15.67 5.41 1.83
N ARG A 379 -15.41 4.94 0.61
CA ARG A 379 -14.31 4.03 0.28
C ARG A 379 -12.95 4.58 0.70
N SER A 380 -12.61 5.81 0.31
CA SER A 380 -11.29 6.38 0.62
C SER A 380 -11.10 6.55 2.12
N THR A 381 -12.11 7.04 2.84
CA THR A 381 -12.07 7.15 4.31
C THR A 381 -11.92 5.78 4.99
N ALA A 382 -12.67 4.76 4.58
CA ALA A 382 -12.61 3.42 5.18
C ALA A 382 -11.27 2.73 4.94
N VAL A 383 -10.77 2.76 3.70
CA VAL A 383 -9.43 2.25 3.37
C VAL A 383 -8.35 3.00 4.15
N GLY A 384 -8.47 4.32 4.24
CA GLY A 384 -7.54 5.17 5.00
C GLY A 384 -7.47 4.84 6.49
N LEU A 385 -8.59 4.54 7.13
CA LEU A 385 -8.62 4.13 8.55
C LEU A 385 -7.95 2.76 8.77
N ILE A 386 -8.28 1.78 7.94
CA ILE A 386 -7.73 0.42 8.02
C ILE A 386 -6.22 0.43 7.74
N MET A 387 -5.79 1.19 6.73
CA MET A 387 -4.38 1.34 6.36
C MET A 387 -3.59 2.23 7.31
N GLY A 388 -4.26 3.19 7.96
CA GLY A 388 -3.64 4.03 8.98
C GLY A 388 -3.28 3.19 10.19
N GLN A 389 -4.27 2.56 10.82
CA GLN A 389 -4.08 1.88 12.10
C GLN A 389 -2.98 0.80 12.07
N VAL A 390 -2.85 0.07 10.95
CA VAL A 390 -1.81 -0.95 10.82
C VAL A 390 -0.40 -0.36 10.90
N ARG A 391 -0.18 0.91 10.51
CA ARG A 391 1.15 1.57 10.59
C ARG A 391 1.62 1.78 12.02
N ILE A 392 0.69 1.98 12.96
CA ILE A 392 1.02 2.07 14.39
C ILE A 392 1.36 0.67 14.91
N LEU A 393 0.55 -0.34 14.57
CA LEU A 393 0.80 -1.72 14.96
C LEU A 393 2.14 -2.24 14.40
N SER A 394 2.52 -1.82 13.19
CA SER A 394 3.80 -2.13 12.57
C SER A 394 5.01 -1.65 13.37
N ALA A 395 4.90 -0.53 14.09
CA ALA A 395 5.97 -0.05 14.94
C ALA A 395 6.11 -0.90 16.22
N VAL A 396 4.99 -1.43 16.72
CA VAL A 396 4.93 -2.20 17.98
C VAL A 396 5.25 -3.67 17.77
N ILE A 397 4.83 -4.27 16.65
CA ILE A 397 4.99 -5.71 16.39
C ILE A 397 6.45 -6.13 16.41
N VAL A 398 7.37 -5.26 15.99
CA VAL A 398 8.80 -5.59 15.95
C VAL A 398 9.39 -5.75 17.37
N LEU A 399 8.79 -5.14 18.39
CA LEU A 399 9.24 -5.21 19.78
C LEU A 399 8.98 -6.58 20.43
N ILE A 400 8.12 -7.42 19.85
CA ILE A 400 7.86 -8.77 20.37
C ILE A 400 8.93 -9.77 19.94
N VAL A 401 9.79 -9.41 18.97
CA VAL A 401 10.80 -10.32 18.41
C VAL A 401 11.86 -10.73 19.44
N PRO A 402 12.52 -9.81 20.18
CA PRO A 402 13.49 -10.18 21.20
C PRO A 402 12.98 -11.15 22.29
N PRO A 403 11.81 -10.93 22.94
CA PRO A 403 11.34 -11.85 23.97
C PRO A 403 10.95 -13.23 23.41
N ILE A 404 10.44 -13.31 22.17
CA ILE A 404 10.16 -14.59 21.51
C ILE A 404 11.45 -15.34 21.21
N LEU A 405 12.48 -14.64 20.71
CA LEU A 405 13.81 -15.23 20.48
C LEU A 405 14.43 -15.75 21.78
N ALA A 406 14.36 -14.98 22.86
CA ALA A 406 14.91 -15.37 24.15
C ALA A 406 14.23 -16.62 24.73
N THR A 407 12.92 -16.77 24.50
CA THR A 407 12.12 -17.87 25.09
C THR A 407 12.07 -19.11 24.19
N TYR A 408 11.92 -18.92 22.88
CA TYR A 408 11.62 -19.99 21.92
C TYR A 408 12.67 -20.12 20.80
N GLY A 409 13.70 -19.27 20.79
CA GLY A 409 14.83 -19.34 19.87
C GLY A 409 14.46 -19.13 18.39
N TRP A 410 15.37 -19.58 17.54
CA TRP A 410 15.25 -19.52 16.07
C TRP A 410 13.94 -20.13 15.57
N LEU A 411 13.62 -21.35 16.01
CA LEU A 411 12.43 -22.06 15.53
C LEU A 411 11.15 -21.31 15.93
N GLY A 412 11.07 -20.87 17.19
CA GLY A 412 9.90 -20.18 17.72
C GLY A 412 9.57 -18.88 17.01
N VAL A 413 10.57 -18.04 16.74
CA VAL A 413 10.32 -16.74 16.08
C VAL A 413 9.75 -16.91 14.68
N HIS A 414 10.22 -17.93 13.95
CA HIS A 414 9.75 -18.26 12.61
C HIS A 414 8.34 -18.86 12.62
N LEU A 415 8.05 -19.76 13.57
CA LEU A 415 6.72 -20.36 13.71
C LEU A 415 5.66 -19.35 14.16
N VAL A 416 6.01 -18.40 15.04
CA VAL A 416 5.08 -17.32 15.41
C VAL A 416 4.77 -16.45 14.19
N ASN A 417 5.78 -16.06 13.41
CA ASN A 417 5.56 -15.26 12.20
C ASN A 417 4.71 -16.02 11.17
N ALA A 418 5.00 -17.31 10.96
CA ALA A 418 4.20 -18.18 10.11
C ALA A 418 2.74 -18.26 10.59
N GLY A 419 2.52 -18.40 11.91
CA GLY A 419 1.21 -18.45 12.52
C GLY A 419 0.37 -17.21 12.25
N ILE A 420 0.94 -16.02 12.42
CA ILE A 420 0.27 -14.74 12.12
C ILE A 420 -0.24 -14.73 10.68
N ILE A 421 0.60 -15.13 9.72
CA ILE A 421 0.26 -15.08 8.29
C ILE A 421 -0.76 -16.17 7.92
N ILE A 422 -0.58 -17.41 8.40
CA ILE A 422 -1.45 -18.55 8.06
C ILE A 422 -2.83 -18.39 8.69
N VAL A 423 -2.92 -17.96 9.95
CA VAL A 423 -4.21 -17.71 10.62
C VAL A 423 -4.98 -16.64 9.86
N THR A 424 -4.32 -15.58 9.41
CA THR A 424 -4.94 -14.56 8.57
C THR A 424 -5.44 -15.11 7.23
N ALA A 425 -4.70 -16.01 6.60
CA ALA A 425 -5.17 -16.68 5.38
C ALA A 425 -6.46 -17.49 5.62
N ILE A 426 -6.53 -18.20 6.75
CA ILE A 426 -7.73 -18.96 7.17
C ILE A 426 -8.91 -18.02 7.40
N VAL A 427 -8.70 -16.92 8.13
CA VAL A 427 -9.73 -15.88 8.34
C VAL A 427 -10.23 -15.31 7.02
N ALA A 428 -9.33 -15.03 6.07
CA ALA A 428 -9.70 -14.56 4.74
C ALA A 428 -10.55 -15.57 3.94
N LEU A 429 -10.25 -16.87 4.04
CA LEU A 429 -11.03 -17.92 3.38
C LEU A 429 -12.44 -18.06 3.96
N ILE A 430 -12.53 -18.14 5.29
CA ILE A 430 -13.78 -18.41 6.02
C ILE A 430 -14.70 -17.18 6.00
N PHE A 431 -14.17 -16.02 6.38
CA PHE A 431 -14.97 -14.82 6.64
C PHE A 431 -14.89 -13.77 5.53
N GLY A 432 -13.90 -13.86 4.63
CA GLY A 432 -13.75 -12.91 3.52
C GLY A 432 -14.91 -12.97 2.52
N GLN A 433 -15.41 -11.80 2.14
CA GLN A 433 -16.36 -11.62 1.05
C GLN A 433 -15.72 -11.90 -0.32
N LYS A 434 -16.50 -12.43 -1.27
CA LYS A 434 -16.08 -12.61 -2.67
C LYS A 434 -16.32 -11.31 -3.45
N THR A 435 -15.25 -10.68 -3.95
CA THR A 435 -15.33 -9.43 -4.72
C THR A 435 -14.97 -9.56 -6.20
N SER A 436 -14.56 -10.73 -6.71
CA SER A 436 -14.14 -10.88 -8.12
C SER A 436 -15.28 -10.76 -9.11
N LYS A 437 -15.01 -10.06 -10.24
CA LYS A 437 -15.89 -9.96 -11.42
C LYS A 437 -17.28 -9.40 -11.12
N ARG A 438 -17.43 -8.71 -9.98
CA ARG A 438 -18.65 -8.00 -9.60
C ARG A 438 -18.38 -6.51 -9.71
N THR A 439 -19.41 -5.76 -10.10
CA THR A 439 -19.33 -4.29 -10.12
C THR A 439 -19.16 -3.77 -8.69
N LEU A 440 -18.64 -2.55 -8.53
CA LEU A 440 -18.50 -1.97 -7.18
C LEU A 440 -19.87 -1.74 -6.55
N GLU A 441 -20.87 -1.53 -7.40
CA GLU A 441 -22.26 -1.30 -7.08
C GLU A 441 -22.92 -2.61 -6.60
N GLU A 442 -22.66 -3.74 -7.25
CA GLU A 442 -23.12 -5.07 -6.81
C GLU A 442 -22.51 -5.53 -5.48
N ILE A 443 -21.23 -5.22 -5.25
CA ILE A 443 -20.54 -5.59 -4.01
C ILE A 443 -21.12 -4.83 -2.81
N ASN A 444 -21.69 -3.65 -3.04
CA ASN A 444 -22.16 -2.75 -1.99
C ASN A 444 -23.69 -2.58 -1.98
N LYS A 445 -24.45 -3.45 -2.66
CA LYS A 445 -25.89 -3.59 -2.39
C LYS A 445 -26.07 -4.09 -0.95
N ALA A 446 -26.86 -3.39 -0.16
CA ALA A 446 -27.19 -3.84 1.20
C ALA A 446 -27.78 -5.25 1.13
N PRO A 447 -27.39 -6.18 2.03
CA PRO A 447 -28.15 -7.40 2.18
C PRO A 447 -29.57 -7.00 2.59
N GLY A 448 -30.56 -7.42 1.79
CA GLY A 448 -31.98 -7.21 2.08
C GLY A 448 -32.41 -7.88 3.38
#